data_AF-A0A1F3WZE7-F1
#
_entry.id   AF-A0A1F3WZE7-F1
#
_cell.length_a   1.000
_cell.length_b   1.000
_cell.length_c   1.000
_cell.angle_alpha   90.00
_cell.angle_beta   90.00
_cell.angle_gamma   90.00
#
_symmetry.space_group_name_H-M   'P 1'
#
loop_
_entity.id
_entity.type
_entity.pdbx_description
1 polymer ?
#
loop_
_entity_poly.entity_id
_entity_poly.type
_entity_poly.pdbx_seq_one_letter_code
_entity_poly.pdbx_strand_id
1 'polypeptide(L)'
;MKALLVSLVAATGLMIAGGAMAADMPALAKKSGCGGCHAIDKKILGPAWQEVAGKYKGNADAVAKLSESISKGSKGAWGAVPMPAQSKLSEAEVKELAEFIMTLAN
;
A
#
# COMPACT_ATOMS: atom_id res chain seq x y z
N MET A 1 6.17 64.76 12.42
CA MET A 1 7.08 63.79 11.77
C MET A 1 6.83 62.44 12.42
N LYS A 2 5.97 61.61 11.82
CA LYS A 2 6.37 60.35 11.17
C LYS A 2 6.98 59.32 12.14
N ALA A 3 6.13 58.43 12.63
CA ALA A 3 6.51 57.06 12.92
C ALA A 3 5.27 56.17 12.71
N LEU A 4 5.05 55.83 11.44
CA LEU A 4 4.27 54.68 11.01
C LEU A 4 5.03 53.45 11.50
N LEU A 5 4.50 52.73 12.49
CA LEU A 5 4.97 51.39 12.82
C LEU A 5 3.92 50.40 12.30
N VAL A 6 4.32 49.77 11.20
CA VAL A 6 3.60 48.80 10.41
C VAL A 6 3.37 47.53 11.24
N SER A 7 2.12 47.24 11.54
CA SER A 7 1.67 45.96 12.06
C SER A 7 1.82 44.89 10.97
N LEU A 8 2.96 44.19 10.97
CA LEU A 8 3.16 43.04 10.11
C LEU A 8 2.58 41.79 10.80
N VAL A 9 1.39 41.40 10.36
CA VAL A 9 0.76 40.11 10.69
C VAL A 9 1.63 39.00 10.09
N ALA A 10 2.48 38.37 10.90
CA ALA A 10 3.16 37.14 10.53
C ALA A 10 2.21 35.96 10.82
N ALA A 11 1.34 35.65 9.86
CA ALA A 11 0.60 34.39 9.86
C ALA A 11 1.58 33.26 9.53
N THR A 12 2.12 32.61 10.56
CA THR A 12 2.85 31.34 10.42
C THR A 12 1.85 30.25 10.05
N GLY A 13 1.59 30.11 8.75
CA GLY A 13 0.96 28.92 8.18
C GLY A 13 1.91 27.75 8.36
N LEU A 14 1.60 26.88 9.32
CA LEU A 14 2.27 25.59 9.48
C LEU A 14 1.83 24.71 8.29
N MET A 15 2.60 24.77 7.21
CA MET A 15 2.48 23.83 6.10
C MET A 15 2.78 22.43 6.66
N ILE A 16 1.74 21.64 6.90
CA ILE A 16 1.91 20.20 7.10
C ILE A 16 2.31 19.65 5.74
N ALA A 17 3.61 19.54 5.51
CA ALA A 17 4.15 18.73 4.43
C ALA A 17 3.70 17.29 4.69
N GLY A 18 2.68 16.85 3.95
CA GLY A 18 2.29 15.44 3.87
C GLY A 18 3.42 14.66 3.21
N GLY A 19 4.45 14.34 3.99
CA GLY A 19 5.43 13.34 3.59
C GLY A 19 4.69 12.03 3.40
N ALA A 20 4.70 11.51 2.16
CA ALA A 20 4.35 10.13 1.92
C ALA A 20 5.31 9.28 2.76
N MET A 21 4.86 8.85 3.94
CA MET A 21 5.61 7.91 4.75
C MET A 21 5.77 6.67 3.88
N ALA A 22 7.01 6.32 3.54
CA ALA A 22 7.29 5.07 2.86
C ALA A 22 6.82 3.95 3.78
N ALA A 23 5.72 3.28 3.42
CA ALA A 23 5.25 2.14 4.20
C ALA A 23 6.26 1.01 4.03
N ASP A 24 6.66 0.38 5.14
CA ASP A 24 7.51 -0.80 5.10
C ASP A 24 6.69 -2.06 4.85
N MET A 25 7.30 -3.06 4.21
CA MET A 25 6.70 -4.41 4.14
C MET A 25 6.49 -4.97 5.55
N PRO A 26 5.30 -5.49 5.88
CA PRO A 26 5.00 -6.02 7.20
C PRO A 26 5.81 -7.29 7.47
N ALA A 27 6.04 -7.57 8.76
CA ALA A 27 6.89 -8.68 9.19
C ALA A 27 6.41 -10.04 8.64
N LEU A 28 5.08 -10.26 8.62
CA LEU A 28 4.47 -11.44 8.02
C LEU A 28 4.86 -11.58 6.54
N ALA A 29 4.76 -10.50 5.77
CA ALA A 29 5.10 -10.54 4.35
C ALA A 29 6.59 -10.79 4.09
N LYS A 30 7.45 -10.25 4.94
CA LYS A 30 8.90 -10.52 4.91
C LYS A 30 9.17 -12.00 5.20
N LYS A 31 8.58 -12.54 6.27
CA LYS A 31 8.71 -13.95 6.68
C LYS A 31 8.15 -14.92 5.63
N SER A 32 7.06 -14.53 4.98
CA SER A 32 6.37 -15.33 3.95
C SER A 32 6.97 -15.17 2.56
N GLY A 33 8.06 -14.40 2.40
CA GLY A 33 8.80 -14.26 1.14
C GLY A 33 8.13 -13.37 0.09
N CYS A 34 7.07 -12.63 0.45
CA CYS A 34 6.36 -11.75 -0.49
C CYS A 34 7.27 -10.69 -1.11
N GLY A 35 8.28 -10.23 -0.34
CA GLY A 35 9.28 -9.25 -0.76
C GLY A 35 10.19 -9.70 -1.91
N GLY A 36 10.23 -10.99 -2.24
CA GLY A 36 10.99 -11.49 -3.39
C GLY A 36 10.35 -11.14 -4.73
N CYS A 37 9.03 -10.93 -4.75
CA CYS A 37 8.25 -10.65 -5.97
C CYS A 37 7.52 -9.32 -5.92
N HIS A 38 7.30 -8.75 -4.74
CA HIS A 38 6.55 -7.52 -4.53
C HIS A 38 7.36 -6.51 -3.72
N ALA A 39 7.15 -5.24 -4.03
CA ALA A 39 7.51 -4.12 -3.17
C ALA A 39 6.29 -3.24 -2.92
N ILE A 40 6.43 -2.30 -2.00
CA ILE A 40 5.35 -1.38 -1.63
C ILE A 40 5.05 -0.41 -2.77
N ASP A 41 6.10 0.18 -3.34
CA ASP A 41 6.05 1.38 -4.19
C ASP A 41 6.47 1.13 -5.64
N LYS A 42 7.02 -0.05 -5.95
CA LYS A 42 7.51 -0.38 -7.28
C LYS A 42 7.23 -1.82 -7.67
N LYS A 43 7.10 -2.03 -8.98
CA LYS A 43 6.98 -3.36 -9.58
C LYS A 43 8.32 -4.09 -9.53
N ILE A 44 8.30 -5.36 -9.13
CA ILE A 44 9.45 -6.27 -9.23
C ILE A 44 9.12 -7.37 -10.24
N LEU A 45 8.40 -8.40 -9.80
CA LEU A 45 7.81 -9.43 -10.65
C LEU A 45 6.29 -9.30 -10.63
N GLY A 46 5.74 -9.22 -9.42
CA GLY A 46 4.37 -8.80 -9.16
C GLY A 46 4.23 -7.27 -9.12
N PRO A 47 2.98 -6.78 -9.15
CA PRO A 47 2.69 -5.35 -9.02
C PRO A 47 3.16 -4.79 -7.68
N ALA A 48 3.39 -3.48 -7.65
CA ALA A 48 3.57 -2.76 -6.39
C ALA A 48 2.31 -2.91 -5.53
N TRP A 49 2.44 -3.06 -4.22
CA TRP A 49 1.26 -3.16 -3.36
C TRP A 49 0.41 -1.89 -3.35
N GLN A 50 1.01 -0.71 -3.53
CA GLN A 50 0.27 0.53 -3.78
C GLN A 50 -0.55 0.49 -5.07
N GLU A 51 -0.05 -0.14 -6.14
CA GLU A 51 -0.80 -0.32 -7.40
C GLU A 51 -1.99 -1.26 -7.19
N VAL A 52 -1.78 -2.33 -6.42
CA VAL A 52 -2.87 -3.23 -6.01
C VAL A 52 -3.93 -2.48 -5.21
N ALA A 53 -3.52 -1.76 -4.17
CA ALA A 53 -4.40 -0.97 -3.34
C ALA A 53 -5.21 0.06 -4.15
N GLY A 54 -4.53 0.77 -5.07
CA GLY A 54 -5.15 1.73 -5.98
C GLY A 54 -6.20 1.10 -6.90
N LYS A 55 -5.92 -0.08 -7.48
CA LYS A 55 -6.89 -0.79 -8.35
C LYS A 55 -8.16 -1.22 -7.60
N TYR A 56 -8.03 -1.57 -6.32
CA TYR A 56 -9.15 -2.04 -5.50
C TYR A 56 -9.78 -0.93 -4.64
N LYS A 57 -9.35 0.33 -4.77
CA LYS A 57 -9.89 1.46 -4.01
C LYS A 57 -11.41 1.59 -4.24
N GLY A 58 -12.17 1.67 -3.16
CA GLY A 58 -13.64 1.76 -3.20
C GLY A 58 -14.39 0.44 -3.45
N ASN A 59 -13.69 -0.69 -3.60
CA ASN A 59 -14.32 -2.00 -3.75
C ASN A 59 -14.57 -2.64 -2.37
N ALA A 60 -15.84 -2.82 -2.00
CA ALA A 60 -16.22 -3.43 -0.72
C ALA A 60 -15.71 -4.88 -0.55
N ASP A 61 -15.50 -5.60 -1.65
CA ASP A 61 -15.00 -6.98 -1.64
C ASP A 61 -13.47 -7.07 -1.77
N ALA A 62 -12.75 -5.95 -1.72
CA ALA A 62 -11.32 -5.91 -2.02
C ALA A 62 -10.52 -6.92 -1.19
N VAL A 63 -10.71 -6.92 0.13
CA VAL A 63 -10.00 -7.83 1.04
C VAL A 63 -10.31 -9.29 0.71
N ALA A 64 -11.56 -9.63 0.41
CA ALA A 64 -11.96 -11.00 0.06
C ALA A 64 -11.33 -11.45 -1.27
N LYS A 65 -11.38 -10.60 -2.31
CA LYS A 65 -10.80 -10.89 -3.63
C LYS A 65 -9.27 -11.01 -3.57
N LEU A 66 -8.62 -10.15 -2.80
CA LEU A 66 -7.17 -10.22 -2.59
C LEU A 66 -6.78 -11.46 -1.79
N SER A 67 -7.55 -11.79 -0.75
CA SER A 67 -7.32 -13.00 0.05
C SER A 67 -7.42 -14.25 -0.83
N GLU A 68 -8.46 -14.36 -1.66
CA GLU A 68 -8.60 -15.47 -2.60
C GLU A 68 -7.43 -15.52 -3.59
N SER A 69 -7.03 -14.37 -4.13
CA SER A 69 -5.90 -14.27 -5.04
C SER A 69 -4.57 -14.69 -4.40
N ILE A 70 -4.34 -14.37 -3.12
CA ILE A 70 -3.13 -14.75 -2.37
C ILE A 70 -3.15 -16.27 -2.12
N SER A 71 -4.26 -16.80 -1.63
CA SER A 71 -4.40 -18.23 -1.33
C SER A 71 -4.29 -19.12 -2.56
N LYS A 72 -5.00 -18.78 -3.64
CA LYS A 72 -5.09 -19.60 -4.86
C LYS A 72 -4.04 -19.25 -5.92
N GLY A 73 -3.32 -18.16 -5.73
CA GLY A 73 -2.46 -17.57 -6.76
C GLY A 73 -3.28 -16.76 -7.78
N SER A 74 -2.57 -16.12 -8.70
CA SER A 74 -3.19 -15.32 -9.76
C SER A 74 -2.48 -15.49 -11.09
N LYS A 75 -3.22 -15.32 -12.19
CA LYS A 75 -2.67 -15.34 -13.55
C LYS A 75 -3.40 -14.32 -14.40
N GLY A 76 -2.67 -13.56 -15.22
CA GLY A 76 -3.24 -12.63 -16.21
C GLY A 76 -3.76 -11.30 -15.66
N ALA A 77 -4.03 -11.18 -14.36
CA ALA A 77 -4.56 -9.94 -13.77
C ALA A 77 -3.56 -8.76 -13.77
N TRP A 78 -2.25 -9.06 -13.75
CA TRP A 78 -1.16 -8.09 -13.55
C TRP A 78 0.00 -8.23 -14.54
N GLY A 79 -0.15 -9.12 -15.51
CA GLY A 79 0.87 -9.45 -16.51
C GLY A 79 0.98 -10.94 -16.81
N ALA A 80 2.05 -11.30 -17.53
CA ALA A 80 2.29 -12.67 -17.97
C ALA A 80 2.81 -13.60 -16.87
N VAL A 81 3.43 -13.05 -15.81
CA VAL A 81 3.99 -13.83 -14.69
C VAL A 81 2.85 -14.22 -13.73
N PRO A 82 2.56 -15.51 -13.54
CA PRO A 82 1.59 -15.94 -12.55
C PRO A 82 2.15 -15.83 -11.14
N MET A 83 1.32 -15.45 -10.18
CA MET A 83 1.62 -15.56 -8.76
C MET A 83 1.25 -16.97 -8.27
N PRO A 84 2.19 -17.76 -7.71
CA PRO A 84 1.89 -19.07 -7.15
C PRO A 84 0.94 -18.98 -5.95
N ALA A 85 0.17 -20.05 -5.72
CA ALA A 85 -0.67 -20.21 -4.54
C ALA A 85 0.16 -20.19 -3.25
N GLN A 86 -0.25 -19.39 -2.27
CA GLN A 86 0.42 -19.29 -0.97
C GLN A 86 -0.16 -20.28 0.03
N SER A 87 -0.07 -21.58 -0.26
CA SER A 87 -0.70 -22.67 0.51
C SER A 87 -0.15 -22.86 1.92
N LYS A 88 0.96 -22.21 2.26
CA LYS A 88 1.58 -22.27 3.60
C LYS A 88 1.02 -21.25 4.58
N LEU A 89 0.23 -20.28 4.09
CA LEU A 89 -0.38 -19.26 4.93
C LEU A 89 -1.76 -19.72 5.38
N SER A 90 -2.08 -19.44 6.64
CA SER A 90 -3.43 -19.56 7.16
C SER A 90 -4.36 -18.51 6.57
N GLU A 91 -5.67 -18.75 6.62
CA GLU A 91 -6.67 -17.77 6.17
C GLU A 91 -6.54 -16.43 6.90
N ALA A 92 -6.19 -16.46 8.19
CA ALA A 92 -5.96 -15.27 8.99
C ALA A 92 -4.75 -14.46 8.50
N GLU A 93 -3.62 -15.13 8.25
CA GLU A 93 -2.42 -14.49 7.71
C GLU A 93 -2.65 -13.90 6.31
N VAL A 94 -3.37 -14.62 5.46
CA VAL A 94 -3.74 -14.13 4.13
C VAL A 94 -4.62 -12.88 4.22
N LYS A 95 -5.62 -12.90 5.10
CA LYS A 95 -6.50 -11.77 5.33
C LYS A 95 -5.73 -10.57 5.87
N GLU A 96 -4.83 -10.77 6.82
CA GLU A 96 -3.97 -9.70 7.37
C GLU A 96 -3.15 -9.01 6.27
N LEU A 97 -2.56 -9.79 5.35
CA LEU A 97 -1.81 -9.24 4.21
C LEU A 97 -2.72 -8.47 3.24
N ALA A 98 -3.91 -9.00 2.94
CA ALA A 98 -4.88 -8.34 2.08
C ALA A 98 -5.37 -7.01 2.67
N GLU A 99 -5.66 -6.99 3.98
CA GLU A 99 -6.04 -5.77 4.71
C GLU A 99 -4.90 -4.75 4.70
N PHE A 100 -3.66 -5.19 4.98
CA PHE A 100 -2.49 -4.32 4.90
C PHE A 100 -2.35 -3.69 3.51
N ILE A 101 -2.46 -4.47 2.44
CA ILE A 101 -2.42 -3.94 1.07
C ILE A 101 -3.46 -2.84 0.90
N MET A 102 -4.68 -3.03 1.38
CA MET A 102 -5.73 -2.01 1.25
C MET A 102 -5.49 -0.75 2.07
N THR A 103 -4.67 -0.78 3.12
CA THR A 103 -4.24 0.45 3.84
C THR A 103 -3.34 1.35 2.99
N LEU A 104 -2.76 0.84 1.91
CA LEU A 104 -1.88 1.59 1.01
C LEU A 104 -2.64 2.39 -0.06
N ALA A 105 -3.98 2.35 -0.07
CA ALA A 105 -4.84 3.03 -1.04
C ALA A 105 -4.99 4.54 -0.73
N ASN A 106 -3.87 5.24 -0.54
CA ASN A 106 -3.84 6.70 -0.36
C ASN A 106 -4.00 7.41 -1.70
#